data_AF-A0A7M3MTW4-F1
#
_entry.id   AF-A0A7M3MTW4-F1
#
_cell.length_a   1.000
_cell.length_b   1.000
_cell.length_c   1.000
_cell.angle_alpha   90.00
_cell.angle_beta   90.00
_cell.angle_gamma   90.00
#
_symmetry.space_group_name_H-M   'P 1'
#
loop_
_entity.id
_entity.type
_entity.pdbx_description
1 polymer ?
#
loop_
_entity_poly.entity_id
_entity_poly.type
_entity_poly.pdbx_seq_one_letter_code
_entity_poly.pdbx_strand_id
1 'polypeptide(L)'
;MSSLEIIRQEAVNAIGDQDAVGSFLAGHNGPYFDEETPVRNTAHWLYTFCILFQRTGEDTYAKAAERAISYLQSPEARPMGAAFWIRKNPEKDFCNGLIGQAWVIESLLKAATVFDRPELYKLAEEVYLLHAFDEQLGVWNRLNVDGSHNSPDPTFNHQLWFAAAAGMLENTKEAVEASHQFFNRIAVRVKLYRDGVINHVSPVTRLSLKIKNPKKIIDGFVQFGYYHLSKRKLRKKASGYHAFNLYAFALLKDRFPDHPFWDSPKFQKMLKVTTKPSFLKAQDDNKYSYPYNPTGYEIAYVYKKFNFGTPDQIEEWIHRQEIGANTFIKNGGPHDPITLKARIYELSRILELEGKGDS
;
A
#
# COMPACT_ATOMS: atom_id res chain seq x y z
N MET A 1 -18.70 13.21 12.13
CA MET A 1 -18.80 11.74 12.01
C MET A 1 -17.44 11.19 12.42
N SER A 2 -17.40 10.29 13.40
CA SER A 2 -16.16 9.66 13.85
C SER A 2 -15.58 8.73 12.78
N SER A 3 -14.28 8.40 12.86
CA SER A 3 -13.68 7.43 11.93
C SER A 3 -14.41 6.09 11.95
N LEU A 4 -14.82 5.61 13.13
CA LEU A 4 -15.56 4.36 13.26
C LEU A 4 -16.90 4.41 12.52
N GLU A 5 -17.65 5.51 12.63
CA GLU A 5 -18.92 5.67 11.91
C GLU A 5 -18.74 5.67 10.40
N ILE A 6 -17.73 6.37 9.87
CA ILE A 6 -17.41 6.37 8.43
C ILE A 6 -17.11 4.94 7.96
N ILE A 7 -16.23 4.23 8.67
CA ILE A 7 -15.84 2.86 8.30
C ILE A 7 -17.03 1.91 8.38
N ARG A 8 -17.86 1.99 9.43
CA ARG A 8 -19.06 1.15 9.58
C ARG A 8 -20.04 1.36 8.43
N GLN A 9 -20.29 2.62 8.06
CA GLN A 9 -21.20 2.95 6.96
C GLN A 9 -20.72 2.35 5.64
N GLU A 10 -19.43 2.48 5.33
CA GLU A 10 -18.85 1.94 4.10
C GLU A 10 -18.82 0.40 4.10
N ALA A 11 -18.52 -0.22 5.24
CA ALA A 11 -18.49 -1.66 5.40
C ALA A 11 -19.89 -2.29 5.25
N VAL A 12 -20.94 -1.66 5.80
CA VAL A 12 -22.32 -2.15 5.63
C VAL A 12 -22.72 -2.14 4.16
N ASN A 13 -22.39 -1.07 3.44
CA ASN A 13 -22.61 -0.99 2.00
C ASN A 13 -21.84 -2.10 1.27
N ALA A 14 -20.56 -2.29 1.61
CA ALA A 14 -19.72 -3.32 1.00
C ALA A 14 -20.25 -4.74 1.23
N ILE A 15 -20.74 -5.07 2.43
CA ILE A 15 -21.33 -6.39 2.72
C ILE A 15 -22.48 -6.70 1.76
N GLY A 16 -23.31 -5.71 1.44
CA GLY A 16 -24.38 -5.84 0.44
C GLY A 16 -23.87 -6.10 -0.98
N ASP A 17 -22.66 -5.64 -1.29
CA ASP A 17 -21.99 -5.80 -2.59
C ASP A 17 -21.14 -7.09 -2.69
N GLN A 18 -20.99 -7.87 -1.59
CA GLN A 18 -20.15 -9.08 -1.57
C GLN A 18 -20.85 -10.25 -2.29
N ASP A 19 -20.21 -10.76 -3.35
CA ASP A 19 -20.79 -11.76 -4.23
C ASP A 19 -20.89 -13.17 -3.60
N ALA A 20 -21.59 -14.09 -4.25
CA ALA A 20 -21.83 -15.44 -3.73
C ALA A 20 -20.54 -16.25 -3.46
N VAL A 21 -19.44 -15.97 -4.17
CA VAL A 21 -18.14 -16.64 -3.96
C VAL A 21 -17.28 -15.95 -2.89
N GLY A 22 -17.76 -14.84 -2.33
CA GLY A 22 -17.13 -14.09 -1.25
C GLY A 22 -16.21 -12.96 -1.70
N SER A 23 -16.14 -12.70 -3.01
CA SER A 23 -15.30 -11.66 -3.61
C SER A 23 -16.02 -10.31 -3.66
N PHE A 24 -15.24 -9.25 -3.91
CA PHE A 24 -15.72 -7.89 -4.10
C PHE A 24 -15.40 -7.39 -5.50
N LEU A 25 -16.22 -6.48 -6.03
CA LEU A 25 -16.03 -5.93 -7.36
C LEU A 25 -14.58 -5.46 -7.60
N ALA A 26 -14.02 -5.88 -8.73
CA ALA A 26 -12.71 -5.45 -9.18
C ALA A 26 -12.74 -3.98 -9.64
N GLY A 27 -11.61 -3.30 -9.51
CA GLY A 27 -11.38 -2.00 -10.13
C GLY A 27 -10.50 -2.09 -11.37
N HIS A 28 -9.78 -1.01 -11.65
CA HIS A 28 -8.86 -0.91 -12.78
C HIS A 28 -7.61 -0.08 -12.46
N ASN A 29 -7.12 -0.19 -11.22
CA ASN A 29 -5.93 0.50 -10.74
C ASN A 29 -5.95 2.03 -10.98
N GLY A 30 -7.08 2.68 -10.75
CA GLY A 30 -7.20 4.14 -10.80
C GLY A 30 -6.75 4.78 -12.12
N PRO A 31 -5.84 5.78 -12.11
CA PRO A 31 -5.46 6.57 -13.29
C PRO A 31 -4.66 5.81 -14.34
N TYR A 32 -4.43 4.51 -14.14
CA TYR A 32 -3.73 3.61 -15.06
C TYR A 32 -4.67 2.81 -15.97
N PHE A 33 -5.96 2.72 -15.63
CA PHE A 33 -6.98 1.97 -16.39
C PHE A 33 -6.55 0.54 -16.73
N ASP A 34 -5.95 -0.12 -15.76
CA ASP A 34 -5.42 -1.48 -15.88
C ASP A 34 -6.39 -2.42 -15.21
N GLU A 35 -7.18 -3.17 -15.98
CA GLU A 35 -8.22 -4.04 -15.42
C GLU A 35 -7.65 -5.02 -14.38
N GLU A 36 -8.29 -5.02 -13.21
CA GLU A 36 -7.90 -5.88 -12.09
C GLU A 36 -8.87 -7.06 -11.93
N THR A 37 -8.46 -8.05 -11.16
CA THR A 37 -9.33 -9.09 -10.61
C THR A 37 -9.90 -8.62 -9.24
N PRO A 38 -10.88 -9.33 -8.67
CA PRO A 38 -11.42 -9.03 -7.34
C PRO A 38 -10.43 -9.09 -6.16
N VAL A 39 -9.25 -9.70 -6.35
CA VAL A 39 -8.30 -10.02 -5.26
C VAL A 39 -7.93 -8.81 -4.41
N ARG A 40 -7.54 -7.70 -5.04
CA ARG A 40 -7.10 -6.49 -4.32
C ARG A 40 -8.19 -5.94 -3.40
N ASN A 41 -9.38 -5.73 -3.95
CA ASN A 41 -10.48 -5.13 -3.20
C ASN A 41 -11.00 -6.09 -2.13
N THR A 42 -10.98 -7.39 -2.41
CA THR A 42 -11.33 -8.40 -1.41
C THR A 42 -10.34 -8.41 -0.24
N ALA A 43 -9.04 -8.29 -0.50
CA ALA A 43 -8.04 -8.15 0.55
C ALA A 43 -8.24 -6.88 1.39
N HIS A 44 -8.49 -5.73 0.78
CA HIS A 44 -8.74 -4.50 1.54
C HIS A 44 -10.00 -4.59 2.41
N TRP A 45 -11.09 -5.16 1.88
CA TRP A 45 -12.31 -5.36 2.65
C TRP A 45 -12.13 -6.36 3.79
N LEU A 46 -11.41 -7.46 3.55
CA LEU A 46 -11.04 -8.40 4.61
C LEU A 46 -10.38 -7.68 5.79
N TYR A 47 -9.40 -6.81 5.52
CA TYR A 47 -8.74 -6.04 6.57
C TYR A 47 -9.73 -5.18 7.35
N THR A 48 -10.58 -4.43 6.64
CA THR A 48 -11.62 -3.57 7.24
C THR A 48 -12.56 -4.37 8.15
N PHE A 49 -13.05 -5.53 7.70
CA PHE A 49 -13.94 -6.37 8.50
C PHE A 49 -13.25 -6.97 9.72
N CYS A 50 -11.97 -7.35 9.60
CA CYS A 50 -11.20 -7.81 10.75
C CYS A 50 -11.14 -6.72 11.83
N ILE A 51 -10.86 -5.47 11.44
CA ILE A 51 -10.83 -4.34 12.39
C ILE A 51 -12.21 -4.11 13.00
N LEU A 52 -13.27 -4.05 12.19
CA LEU A 52 -14.60 -3.82 12.71
C LEU A 52 -15.07 -4.93 13.65
N PHE A 53 -14.82 -6.19 13.32
CA PHE A 53 -15.12 -7.32 14.19
C PHE A 53 -14.35 -7.22 15.51
N GLN A 54 -13.04 -6.97 15.46
CA GLN A 54 -12.22 -6.82 16.67
C GLN A 54 -12.71 -5.67 17.57
N ARG A 55 -13.26 -4.59 16.99
CA ARG A 55 -13.69 -3.40 17.73
C ARG A 55 -15.13 -3.50 18.26
N THR A 56 -15.99 -4.25 17.60
CA THR A 56 -17.44 -4.25 17.89
C THR A 56 -17.96 -5.60 18.39
N GLY A 57 -17.26 -6.70 18.08
CA GLY A 57 -17.75 -8.06 18.28
C GLY A 57 -18.93 -8.44 17.37
N GLU A 58 -19.30 -7.60 16.40
CA GLU A 58 -20.48 -7.85 15.56
C GLU A 58 -20.18 -8.94 14.52
N ASP A 59 -20.89 -10.06 14.66
CA ASP A 59 -20.72 -11.28 13.85
C ASP A 59 -20.95 -11.06 12.34
N THR A 60 -21.68 -10.01 11.94
CA THR A 60 -21.85 -9.64 10.53
C THR A 60 -20.50 -9.40 9.84
N TYR A 61 -19.54 -8.78 10.54
CA TYR A 61 -18.21 -8.51 10.00
C TYR A 61 -17.36 -9.79 9.97
N ALA A 62 -17.49 -10.67 10.95
CA ALA A 62 -16.82 -11.98 10.93
C ALA A 62 -17.28 -12.83 9.74
N LYS A 63 -18.59 -12.92 9.50
CA LYS A 63 -19.17 -13.64 8.35
C LYS A 63 -18.70 -13.10 7.00
N ALA A 64 -18.65 -11.77 6.86
CA ALA A 64 -18.14 -11.14 5.64
C ALA A 64 -16.64 -11.40 5.43
N ALA A 65 -15.85 -11.37 6.51
CA ALA A 65 -14.44 -11.69 6.49
C ALA A 65 -14.19 -13.16 6.10
N GLU A 66 -14.93 -14.12 6.67
CA GLU A 66 -14.79 -15.54 6.34
C GLU A 66 -15.10 -15.84 4.86
N ARG A 67 -16.08 -15.15 4.28
CA ARG A 67 -16.34 -15.22 2.83
C ARG A 67 -15.18 -14.65 2.01
N ALA A 68 -14.62 -13.52 2.42
CA ALA A 68 -13.45 -12.92 1.76
C ALA A 68 -12.21 -13.82 1.87
N ILE A 69 -11.98 -14.44 3.03
CA ILE A 69 -10.93 -15.44 3.27
C ILE A 69 -11.11 -16.62 2.32
N SER A 70 -12.32 -17.16 2.23
CA SER A 70 -12.65 -18.30 1.36
C SER A 70 -12.32 -18.00 -0.10
N TYR A 71 -12.66 -16.81 -0.59
CA TYR A 71 -12.27 -16.36 -1.93
C TYR A 71 -10.75 -16.24 -2.09
N LEU A 72 -10.06 -15.61 -1.14
CA LEU A 72 -8.60 -15.42 -1.25
C LEU A 72 -7.82 -16.73 -1.16
N GLN A 73 -8.33 -17.75 -0.48
CA GLN A 73 -7.72 -19.09 -0.47
C GLN A 73 -8.04 -19.92 -1.72
N SER A 74 -8.92 -19.43 -2.60
CA SER A 74 -9.43 -20.20 -3.71
C SER A 74 -8.45 -20.23 -4.90
N PRO A 75 -8.54 -21.26 -5.77
CA PRO A 75 -7.81 -21.28 -7.03
C PRO A 75 -8.14 -20.09 -7.93
N GLU A 76 -9.33 -19.50 -7.86
CA GLU A 76 -9.67 -18.32 -8.67
C GLU A 76 -8.80 -17.10 -8.31
N ALA A 77 -8.47 -16.92 -7.02
CA ALA A 77 -7.57 -15.85 -6.57
C ALA A 77 -6.07 -16.17 -6.84
N ARG A 78 -5.71 -17.45 -6.90
CA ARG A 78 -4.32 -17.95 -7.05
C ARG A 78 -4.26 -19.18 -7.98
N PRO A 79 -4.55 -19.03 -9.30
CA PRO A 79 -4.86 -20.14 -10.23
C PRO A 79 -3.74 -21.14 -10.51
N MET A 80 -2.51 -20.79 -10.16
CA MET A 80 -1.33 -21.65 -10.34
C MET A 80 -0.53 -21.81 -9.03
N GLY A 81 -1.12 -21.43 -7.90
CA GLY A 81 -0.54 -21.70 -6.60
C GLY A 81 0.79 -20.98 -6.33
N ALA A 82 1.13 -19.89 -7.02
CA ALA A 82 2.29 -19.04 -6.65
C ALA A 82 1.85 -17.63 -6.22
N ALA A 83 1.92 -16.64 -7.10
CA ALA A 83 1.42 -15.30 -6.80
C ALA A 83 -0.12 -15.21 -6.93
N PHE A 84 -0.72 -14.29 -6.18
CA PHE A 84 -2.10 -13.89 -6.38
C PHE A 84 -2.30 -13.21 -7.75
N TRP A 85 -3.37 -13.56 -8.45
CA TRP A 85 -3.72 -12.98 -9.74
C TRP A 85 -4.49 -11.68 -9.53
N ILE A 86 -3.90 -10.54 -9.85
CA ILE A 86 -4.45 -9.20 -9.55
C ILE A 86 -4.76 -8.37 -10.80
N ARG A 87 -4.04 -8.56 -11.91
CA ARG A 87 -4.24 -7.83 -13.18
C ARG A 87 -4.61 -8.77 -14.30
N LYS A 88 -5.44 -8.32 -15.24
CA LYS A 88 -5.84 -9.11 -16.43
C LYS A 88 -5.02 -8.80 -17.68
N ASN A 89 -4.29 -7.67 -17.68
CA ASN A 89 -3.55 -7.21 -18.85
C ASN A 89 -2.33 -8.11 -19.16
N PRO A 90 -2.29 -8.79 -20.31
CA PRO A 90 -1.18 -9.68 -20.68
C PRO A 90 0.12 -8.95 -21.05
N GLU A 91 0.08 -7.64 -21.28
CA GLU A 91 1.28 -6.82 -21.54
C GLU A 91 2.06 -6.45 -20.26
N LYS A 92 1.51 -6.80 -19.09
CA LYS A 92 2.08 -6.52 -17.77
C LYS A 92 2.16 -7.82 -16.96
N ASP A 93 2.82 -7.73 -15.81
CA ASP A 93 2.72 -8.80 -14.83
C ASP A 93 1.27 -8.94 -14.31
N PHE A 94 0.85 -10.18 -14.10
CA PHE A 94 -0.48 -10.52 -13.59
C PHE A 94 -0.62 -10.29 -12.08
N CYS A 95 0.49 -10.10 -11.35
CA CYS A 95 0.55 -10.02 -9.89
C CYS A 95 0.51 -8.59 -9.33
N ASN A 96 0.51 -7.56 -10.19
CA ASN A 96 0.60 -6.15 -9.83
C ASN A 96 1.89 -5.81 -9.07
N GLY A 97 3.02 -6.34 -9.55
CA GLY A 97 4.33 -6.24 -8.94
C GLY A 97 4.33 -6.78 -7.51
N LEU A 98 5.15 -6.18 -6.65
CA LEU A 98 5.18 -6.56 -5.24
C LEU A 98 4.03 -5.96 -4.42
N ILE A 99 3.50 -4.81 -4.85
CA ILE A 99 2.46 -4.12 -4.08
C ILE A 99 1.16 -4.93 -4.02
N GLY A 100 0.80 -5.58 -5.12
CA GLY A 100 -0.39 -6.43 -5.16
C GLY A 100 -0.33 -7.54 -4.11
N GLN A 101 0.82 -8.18 -3.99
CA GLN A 101 1.04 -9.27 -3.04
C GLN A 101 1.12 -8.73 -1.60
N ALA A 102 1.74 -7.57 -1.38
CA ALA A 102 1.83 -6.93 -0.07
C ALA A 102 0.44 -6.67 0.55
N TRP A 103 -0.52 -6.18 -0.23
CA TRP A 103 -1.90 -5.95 0.24
C TRP A 103 -2.59 -7.24 0.68
N VAL A 104 -2.42 -8.34 -0.06
CA VAL A 104 -3.04 -9.62 0.30
C VAL A 104 -2.38 -10.22 1.53
N ILE A 105 -1.04 -10.23 1.58
CA ILE A 105 -0.26 -10.72 2.73
C ILE A 105 -0.69 -10.00 4.01
N GLU A 106 -0.75 -8.67 3.97
CA GLU A 106 -1.15 -7.85 5.13
C GLU A 106 -2.55 -8.23 5.65
N SER A 107 -3.52 -8.38 4.76
CA SER A 107 -4.89 -8.75 5.14
C SER A 107 -5.01 -10.17 5.67
N LEU A 108 -4.27 -11.12 5.09
CA LEU A 108 -4.22 -12.49 5.59
C LEU A 108 -3.60 -12.56 6.99
N LEU A 109 -2.53 -11.80 7.26
CA LEU A 109 -1.91 -11.75 8.58
C LEU A 109 -2.84 -11.12 9.61
N LYS A 110 -3.57 -10.06 9.23
CA LYS A 110 -4.61 -9.47 10.07
C LYS A 110 -5.70 -10.48 10.42
N ALA A 111 -6.23 -11.18 9.42
CA ALA A 111 -7.25 -12.20 9.60
C ALA A 111 -6.75 -13.38 10.45
N ALA A 112 -5.52 -13.84 10.21
CA ALA A 112 -4.88 -14.91 11.00
C ALA A 112 -4.90 -14.58 12.49
N THR A 113 -4.59 -13.33 12.84
CA THR A 113 -4.54 -12.86 14.22
C THR A 113 -5.94 -12.69 14.82
N VAL A 114 -6.86 -12.06 14.09
CA VAL A 114 -8.19 -11.70 14.61
C VAL A 114 -9.08 -12.94 14.79
N PHE A 115 -8.94 -13.95 13.94
CA PHE A 115 -9.78 -15.14 13.96
C PHE A 115 -9.06 -16.41 14.48
N ASP A 116 -7.81 -16.27 14.95
CA ASP A 116 -6.96 -17.40 15.38
C ASP A 116 -6.84 -18.50 14.30
N ARG A 117 -6.48 -18.08 13.08
CA ARG A 117 -6.42 -18.92 11.87
C ARG A 117 -4.97 -19.05 11.39
N PRO A 118 -4.15 -19.92 12.02
CA PRO A 118 -2.71 -20.03 11.72
C PRO A 118 -2.41 -20.45 10.27
N GLU A 119 -3.35 -21.09 9.58
CA GLU A 119 -3.21 -21.42 8.17
C GLU A 119 -3.22 -20.19 7.25
N LEU A 120 -3.85 -19.08 7.66
CA LEU A 120 -3.78 -17.81 6.92
C LEU A 120 -2.40 -17.17 7.03
N TYR A 121 -1.76 -17.27 8.21
CA TYR A 121 -0.36 -16.87 8.37
C TYR A 121 0.54 -17.70 7.45
N LYS A 122 0.36 -19.04 7.44
CA LYS A 122 1.15 -19.93 6.58
C LYS A 122 0.98 -19.60 5.10
N LEU A 123 -0.22 -19.28 4.65
CA LEU A 123 -0.45 -18.85 3.26
C LEU A 123 0.28 -17.53 2.95
N ALA A 124 0.21 -16.55 3.84
CA ALA A 124 0.91 -15.28 3.69
C ALA A 124 2.44 -15.46 3.66
N GLU A 125 2.97 -16.30 4.54
CA GLU A 125 4.38 -16.69 4.61
C GLU A 125 4.81 -17.43 3.34
N GLU A 126 4.05 -18.41 2.87
CA GLU A 126 4.32 -19.17 1.66
C GLU A 126 4.44 -18.24 0.45
N VAL A 127 3.44 -17.37 0.24
CA VAL A 127 3.44 -16.41 -0.87
C VAL A 127 4.63 -15.46 -0.76
N TYR A 128 4.98 -15.00 0.43
CA TYR A 128 6.16 -14.18 0.65
C TYR A 128 7.45 -14.91 0.27
N LEU A 129 7.65 -16.13 0.78
CA LEU A 129 8.88 -16.90 0.59
C LEU A 129 9.12 -17.31 -0.87
N LEU A 130 8.07 -17.37 -1.68
CA LEU A 130 8.20 -17.56 -3.13
C LEU A 130 8.85 -16.35 -3.85
N HIS A 131 8.86 -15.16 -3.25
CA HIS A 131 9.51 -13.98 -3.84
C HIS A 131 11.02 -13.98 -3.57
N ALA A 132 11.82 -14.14 -4.62
CA ALA A 132 13.27 -14.10 -4.50
C ALA A 132 13.76 -12.72 -4.05
N PHE A 133 14.56 -12.69 -2.98
CA PHE A 133 15.28 -11.50 -2.51
C PHE A 133 16.70 -11.47 -3.07
N ASP A 134 17.06 -10.39 -3.75
CA ASP A 134 18.43 -10.15 -4.20
C ASP A 134 19.21 -9.48 -3.06
N GLU A 135 19.99 -10.26 -2.32
CA GLU A 135 20.78 -9.75 -1.18
C GLU A 135 21.83 -8.71 -1.58
N GLN A 136 22.33 -8.75 -2.83
CA GLN A 136 23.32 -7.80 -3.31
C GLN A 136 22.69 -6.43 -3.55
N LEU A 137 21.50 -6.43 -4.16
CA LEU A 137 20.74 -5.22 -4.45
C LEU A 137 19.87 -4.76 -3.27
N GLY A 138 19.54 -5.66 -2.35
CA GLY A 138 18.65 -5.45 -1.21
C GLY A 138 17.19 -5.22 -1.63
N VAL A 139 16.69 -5.93 -2.64
CA VAL A 139 15.33 -5.75 -3.21
C VAL A 139 14.71 -7.08 -3.64
N TRP A 140 13.38 -7.15 -3.75
CA TRP A 140 12.67 -8.35 -4.20
C TRP A 140 12.38 -8.38 -5.71
N ASN A 141 12.38 -9.59 -6.25
CA ASN A 141 11.92 -9.90 -7.60
C ASN A 141 10.40 -10.06 -7.65
N ARG A 142 9.80 -9.68 -8.78
CA ARG A 142 8.38 -9.95 -9.02
C ARG A 142 8.17 -11.45 -9.25
N LEU A 143 7.13 -12.01 -8.64
CA LEU A 143 6.72 -13.40 -8.81
C LEU A 143 5.49 -13.47 -9.74
N ASN A 144 5.52 -14.34 -10.75
CA ASN A 144 4.36 -14.58 -11.61
C ASN A 144 3.41 -15.59 -10.97
N VAL A 145 2.17 -15.64 -11.49
CA VAL A 145 1.14 -16.59 -11.01
C VAL A 145 1.58 -18.05 -11.14
N ASP A 146 2.42 -18.37 -12.13
CA ASP A 146 2.99 -19.70 -12.41
C ASP A 146 4.24 -20.05 -11.58
N GLY A 147 4.71 -19.13 -10.73
CA GLY A 147 5.90 -19.31 -9.90
C GLY A 147 7.21 -18.88 -10.54
N SER A 148 7.21 -18.46 -11.80
CA SER A 148 8.41 -17.92 -12.44
C SER A 148 8.78 -16.53 -11.91
N HIS A 149 10.07 -16.24 -11.81
CA HIS A 149 10.56 -14.93 -11.36
C HIS A 149 10.82 -13.99 -12.53
N ASN A 150 10.34 -12.76 -12.36
CA ASN A 150 10.68 -11.63 -13.20
C ASN A 150 11.85 -10.83 -12.58
N SER A 151 12.32 -9.81 -13.29
CA SER A 151 13.33 -8.87 -12.75
C SER A 151 12.88 -8.23 -11.43
N PRO A 152 13.81 -7.67 -10.63
CA PRO A 152 13.48 -6.82 -9.48
C PRO A 152 12.36 -5.83 -9.80
N ASP A 153 11.39 -5.65 -8.90
CA ASP A 153 10.36 -4.63 -9.09
C ASP A 153 11.03 -3.26 -9.10
N PRO A 154 10.93 -2.47 -10.20
CA PRO A 154 11.66 -1.21 -10.33
C PRO A 154 11.03 -0.07 -9.50
N THR A 155 9.87 -0.30 -8.89
CA THR A 155 9.04 0.73 -8.27
C THR A 155 9.29 0.82 -6.77
N PHE A 156 9.81 1.96 -6.31
CA PHE A 156 10.21 2.13 -4.91
C PHE A 156 9.08 1.88 -3.90
N ASN A 157 7.88 2.38 -4.17
CA ASN A 157 6.75 2.20 -3.26
C ASN A 157 6.32 0.72 -3.18
N HIS A 158 6.40 -0.05 -4.27
CA HIS A 158 6.10 -1.48 -4.23
C HIS A 158 7.07 -2.23 -3.31
N GLN A 159 8.37 -1.97 -3.46
CA GLN A 159 9.40 -2.55 -2.60
C GLN A 159 9.22 -2.11 -1.14
N LEU A 160 8.87 -0.84 -0.91
CA LEU A 160 8.66 -0.30 0.44
C LEU A 160 7.47 -0.97 1.15
N TRP A 161 6.34 -1.13 0.45
CA TRP A 161 5.17 -1.81 0.99
C TRP A 161 5.42 -3.30 1.20
N PHE A 162 6.13 -3.96 0.27
CA PHE A 162 6.48 -5.37 0.44
C PHE A 162 7.45 -5.60 1.60
N ALA A 163 8.40 -4.69 1.82
CA ALA A 163 9.23 -4.69 3.03
C ALA A 163 8.40 -4.51 4.30
N ALA A 164 7.37 -3.66 4.26
CA ALA A 164 6.47 -3.45 5.39
C ALA A 164 5.68 -4.74 5.71
N ALA A 165 5.10 -5.39 4.70
CA ALA A 165 4.41 -6.67 4.83
C ALA A 165 5.36 -7.78 5.32
N ALA A 166 6.60 -7.83 4.80
CA ALA A 166 7.64 -8.74 5.29
C ALA A 166 7.97 -8.52 6.78
N GLY A 167 7.93 -7.27 7.23
CA GLY A 167 8.12 -6.92 8.63
C GLY A 167 7.02 -7.45 9.56
N MET A 168 5.82 -7.71 9.04
CA MET A 168 4.69 -8.27 9.79
C MET A 168 4.75 -9.81 9.91
N LEU A 169 5.59 -10.48 9.12
CA LEU A 169 5.84 -11.92 9.22
C LEU A 169 6.82 -12.20 10.36
N GLU A 170 6.37 -11.98 11.60
CA GLU A 170 7.25 -11.91 12.75
C GLU A 170 8.00 -13.22 13.06
N ASN A 171 7.40 -14.35 12.69
CA ASN A 171 7.94 -15.70 12.90
C ASN A 171 8.76 -16.20 11.71
N THR A 172 8.90 -15.41 10.65
CA THR A 172 9.61 -15.77 9.41
C THR A 172 10.92 -15.01 9.34
N LYS A 173 11.99 -15.60 9.89
CA LYS A 173 13.30 -14.92 10.05
C LYS A 173 13.83 -14.30 8.76
N GLU A 174 13.71 -15.02 7.64
CA GLU A 174 14.12 -14.60 6.30
C GLU A 174 13.38 -13.32 5.88
N ALA A 175 12.08 -13.23 6.17
CA ALA A 175 11.27 -12.07 5.83
C ALA A 175 11.72 -10.81 6.57
N VAL A 176 12.00 -10.99 7.86
CA VAL A 176 12.41 -9.92 8.78
C VAL A 176 13.79 -9.40 8.41
N GLU A 177 14.72 -10.31 8.12
CA GLU A 177 16.08 -9.95 7.70
C GLU A 177 16.07 -9.23 6.35
N ALA A 178 15.30 -9.72 5.36
CA ALA A 178 15.17 -9.05 4.08
C ALA A 178 14.51 -7.66 4.21
N SER A 179 13.48 -7.51 5.05
CA SER A 179 12.86 -6.24 5.39
C SER A 179 13.88 -5.25 5.99
N HIS A 180 14.67 -5.73 6.96
CA HIS A 180 15.70 -4.95 7.62
C HIS A 180 16.81 -4.51 6.65
N GLN A 181 17.24 -5.41 5.75
CA GLN A 181 18.23 -5.09 4.72
C GLN A 181 17.72 -4.04 3.72
N PHE A 182 16.50 -4.20 3.20
CA PHE A 182 15.88 -3.21 2.33
C PHE A 182 15.78 -1.85 3.03
N PHE A 183 15.32 -1.85 4.29
CA PHE A 183 15.14 -0.64 5.06
C PHE A 183 16.46 0.14 5.19
N ASN A 184 17.52 -0.53 5.64
CA ASN A 184 18.85 0.06 5.84
C ASN A 184 19.57 0.48 4.55
N ARG A 185 19.40 -0.28 3.47
CA ARG A 185 20.15 -0.05 2.23
C ARG A 185 19.43 0.88 1.27
N ILE A 186 18.09 0.83 1.24
CA ILE A 186 17.28 1.48 0.22
C ILE A 186 16.38 2.55 0.83
N ALA A 187 15.49 2.17 1.77
CA ALA A 187 14.43 3.04 2.25
C ALA A 187 14.97 4.30 2.95
N VAL A 188 15.94 4.15 3.86
CA VAL A 188 16.55 5.31 4.56
C VAL A 188 17.39 6.20 3.63
N ARG A 189 17.77 5.67 2.47
CA ARG A 189 18.55 6.37 1.42
C ARG A 189 17.66 6.96 0.31
N VAL A 190 16.33 6.94 0.50
CA VAL A 190 15.36 7.57 -0.39
C VAL A 190 15.78 9.02 -0.71
N LYS A 191 15.55 9.41 -1.97
CA LYS A 191 15.85 10.78 -2.42
C LYS A 191 14.66 11.66 -2.18
N LEU A 192 14.91 12.89 -1.74
CA LEU A 192 13.87 13.89 -1.54
C LEU A 192 14.03 15.03 -2.56
N TYR A 193 12.89 15.63 -2.94
CA TYR A 193 12.89 16.97 -3.51
C TYR A 193 13.30 18.00 -2.44
N ARG A 194 13.64 19.23 -2.89
CA ARG A 194 14.09 20.30 -1.99
C ARG A 194 13.10 20.60 -0.87
N ASP A 195 11.81 20.46 -1.14
CA ASP A 195 10.71 20.73 -0.22
C ASP A 195 10.47 19.63 0.83
N GLY A 196 10.94 18.40 0.58
CA GLY A 196 10.78 17.23 1.45
C GLY A 196 10.00 16.07 0.84
N VAL A 197 9.34 16.26 -0.31
CA VAL A 197 8.58 15.17 -0.96
C VAL A 197 9.53 14.07 -1.44
N ILE A 198 9.15 12.80 -1.20
CA ILE A 198 9.88 11.63 -1.70
C ILE A 198 9.92 11.66 -3.23
N ASN A 199 11.11 11.53 -3.80
CA ASN A 199 11.29 11.46 -5.24
C ASN A 199 10.81 10.11 -5.77
N HIS A 200 9.97 10.14 -6.81
CA HIS A 200 9.41 8.95 -7.44
C HIS A 200 10.47 8.01 -8.07
N VAL A 201 11.65 8.53 -8.46
CA VAL A 201 12.76 7.76 -9.07
C VAL A 201 13.81 7.37 -8.01
N SER A 202 13.34 7.05 -6.81
CA SER A 202 14.18 6.62 -5.68
C SER A 202 14.87 5.27 -5.97
N PRO A 203 15.96 4.94 -5.25
CA PRO A 203 17.15 4.26 -5.82
C PRO A 203 16.99 2.83 -6.36
N VAL A 204 15.84 2.18 -6.20
CA VAL A 204 15.54 0.86 -6.78
C VAL A 204 15.80 0.85 -8.29
N THR A 205 15.42 1.92 -8.99
CA THR A 205 15.58 2.04 -10.45
C THR A 205 17.02 2.25 -10.91
N ARG A 206 17.95 2.66 -10.02
CA ARG A 206 19.38 2.85 -10.35
C ARG A 206 20.21 1.58 -10.14
N LEU A 207 19.71 0.65 -9.34
CA LEU A 207 20.34 -0.65 -9.09
C LEU A 207 20.19 -1.59 -10.30
N SER A 208 19.07 -1.52 -11.02
CA SER A 208 18.85 -2.32 -12.25
C SER A 208 19.77 -1.98 -13.43
N LEU A 209 20.49 -0.84 -13.35
CA LEU A 209 21.46 -0.38 -14.36
C LEU A 209 22.86 -1.01 -14.19
N LYS A 210 23.11 -1.78 -13.12
CA LYS A 210 24.35 -2.58 -13.00
C LYS A 210 24.33 -3.85 -13.85
N ILE A 211 23.24 -4.10 -14.56
CA ILE A 211 23.13 -5.20 -15.53
C ILE A 211 23.90 -4.80 -16.79
N LYS A 212 24.97 -5.54 -17.10
CA LYS A 212 25.82 -5.37 -18.31
C LYS A 212 25.06 -5.76 -19.60
N ASN A 213 23.94 -5.12 -19.88
CA ASN A 213 23.21 -5.30 -21.13
C ASN A 213 23.18 -3.96 -21.89
N PRO A 214 23.81 -3.86 -23.08
CA PRO A 214 23.93 -2.61 -23.83
C PRO A 214 22.58 -1.97 -24.21
N LYS A 215 21.50 -2.77 -24.36
CA LYS A 215 20.14 -2.23 -24.55
C LYS A 215 19.67 -1.40 -23.35
N LYS A 216 19.96 -1.83 -22.13
CA LYS A 216 19.58 -1.12 -20.89
C LYS A 216 20.35 0.19 -20.67
N ILE A 217 21.53 0.33 -21.27
CA ILE A 217 22.30 1.59 -21.25
C ILE A 217 21.58 2.64 -22.12
N ILE A 218 21.15 2.25 -23.32
CA ILE A 218 20.37 3.10 -24.22
C ILE A 218 19.03 3.48 -23.58
N ASP A 219 18.33 2.51 -23.00
CA ASP A 219 17.11 2.76 -22.24
C ASP A 219 17.37 3.72 -21.07
N GLY A 220 18.50 3.57 -20.36
CA GLY A 220 18.93 4.49 -19.31
C GLY A 220 19.13 5.94 -19.78
N PHE A 221 19.68 6.16 -20.98
CA PHE A 221 19.81 7.48 -21.59
C PHE A 221 18.47 8.06 -22.03
N VAL A 222 17.60 7.24 -22.63
CA VAL A 222 16.23 7.64 -23.01
C VAL A 222 15.42 7.98 -21.76
N GLN A 223 15.54 7.19 -20.69
CA GLN A 223 14.89 7.43 -19.40
C GLN A 223 15.43 8.69 -18.72
N PHE A 224 16.73 8.98 -18.87
CA PHE A 224 17.35 10.22 -18.39
C PHE A 224 16.84 11.45 -19.17
N GLY A 225 16.74 11.37 -20.49
CA GLY A 225 16.13 12.42 -21.32
C GLY A 225 14.65 12.64 -20.98
N TYR A 226 13.88 11.56 -20.87
CA TYR A 226 12.48 11.59 -20.44
C TYR A 226 12.33 12.17 -19.04
N TYR A 227 13.25 11.86 -18.10
CA TYR A 227 13.26 12.42 -16.75
C TYR A 227 13.41 13.94 -16.78
N HIS A 228 14.31 14.48 -17.61
CA HIS A 228 14.51 15.91 -17.74
C HIS A 228 13.33 16.63 -18.39
N LEU A 229 12.69 16.00 -19.39
CA LEU A 229 11.51 16.53 -20.06
C LEU A 229 10.22 16.42 -19.24
N SER A 230 10.15 15.49 -18.28
CA SER A 230 8.95 15.19 -17.49
C SER A 230 9.03 15.60 -16.00
N LYS A 231 10.03 16.41 -15.59
CA LYS A 231 10.25 16.80 -14.19
C LYS A 231 9.00 17.25 -13.45
N ARG A 232 8.15 18.08 -14.07
CA ARG A 232 6.89 18.56 -13.47
C ARG A 232 5.89 17.42 -13.27
N LYS A 233 5.73 16.54 -14.27
CA LYS A 233 4.86 15.36 -14.21
C LYS A 233 5.32 14.38 -13.13
N LEU A 234 6.63 14.13 -13.05
CA LEU A 234 7.23 13.29 -12.02
C LEU A 234 7.07 13.88 -10.62
N ARG A 235 7.23 15.21 -10.47
CA ARG A 235 6.99 15.88 -9.19
C ARG A 235 5.51 15.83 -8.76
N LYS A 236 4.57 16.01 -9.71
CA LYS A 236 3.12 15.88 -9.45
C LYS A 236 2.79 14.45 -8.99
N LYS A 237 3.29 13.44 -9.72
CA LYS A 237 3.17 12.03 -9.33
C LYS A 237 3.77 11.78 -7.93
N ALA A 238 4.99 12.23 -7.69
CA ALA A 238 5.66 12.11 -6.40
C ALA A 238 4.85 12.73 -5.24
N SER A 239 4.16 13.85 -5.48
CA SER A 239 3.30 14.48 -4.46
C SER A 239 2.13 13.60 -4.07
N GLY A 240 1.46 12.98 -5.05
CA GLY A 240 0.29 12.13 -4.81
C GLY A 240 0.64 10.79 -4.17
N TYR A 241 1.86 10.28 -4.44
CA TYR A 241 2.38 9.07 -3.79
C TYR A 241 3.11 9.34 -2.47
N HIS A 242 3.19 10.60 -2.01
CA HIS A 242 3.98 10.91 -0.83
C HIS A 242 3.37 10.29 0.44
N ALA A 243 2.06 10.47 0.61
CA ALA A 243 1.29 9.88 1.71
C ALA A 243 1.35 8.34 1.67
N PHE A 244 1.10 7.74 0.50
CA PHE A 244 1.23 6.30 0.28
C PHE A 244 2.59 5.72 0.71
N ASN A 245 3.69 6.44 0.49
CA ASN A 245 5.00 6.01 0.97
C ASN A 245 5.18 6.21 2.48
N LEU A 246 4.74 7.36 3.01
CA LEU A 246 4.80 7.63 4.45
C LEU A 246 3.99 6.61 5.24
N TYR A 247 2.87 6.15 4.70
CA TYR A 247 2.06 5.09 5.29
C TYR A 247 2.88 3.81 5.46
N ALA A 248 3.55 3.32 4.41
CA ALA A 248 4.41 2.14 4.52
C ALA A 248 5.59 2.35 5.48
N PHE A 249 6.16 3.56 5.57
CA PHE A 249 7.15 3.88 6.62
C PHE A 249 6.54 3.80 8.03
N ALA A 250 5.30 4.23 8.21
CA ALA A 250 4.58 4.12 9.48
C ALA A 250 4.39 2.65 9.90
N LEU A 251 4.25 1.72 8.95
CA LEU A 251 4.19 0.28 9.21
C LEU A 251 5.56 -0.29 9.56
N LEU A 252 6.62 0.11 8.85
CA LEU A 252 7.99 -0.29 9.19
C LEU A 252 8.42 0.21 10.57
N LYS A 253 7.84 1.31 11.08
CA LYS A 253 8.06 1.80 12.44
C LYS A 253 7.59 0.81 13.50
N ASP A 254 6.53 0.02 13.25
CA ASP A 254 6.11 -1.05 14.16
C ASP A 254 7.19 -2.12 14.31
N ARG A 255 7.82 -2.49 13.19
CA ARG A 255 8.84 -3.55 13.19
C ARG A 255 10.20 -3.08 13.69
N PHE A 256 10.58 -1.84 13.36
CA PHE A 256 11.88 -1.28 13.67
C PHE A 256 11.74 0.01 14.50
N PRO A 257 11.14 -0.05 15.70
CA PRO A 257 10.78 1.14 16.47
C PRO A 257 11.99 2.00 16.84
N ASP A 258 13.11 1.40 17.17
CA ASP A 258 14.30 2.12 17.68
C ASP A 258 15.27 2.53 16.56
N HIS A 259 14.88 2.37 15.30
CA HIS A 259 15.79 2.67 14.20
C HIS A 259 16.05 4.19 14.09
N PRO A 260 17.31 4.66 14.03
CA PRO A 260 17.66 6.09 14.12
C PRO A 260 17.17 6.94 12.93
N PHE A 261 16.67 6.30 11.87
CA PHE A 261 16.06 7.00 10.74
C PHE A 261 14.87 7.87 11.15
N TRP A 262 14.07 7.44 12.14
CA TRP A 262 12.86 8.15 12.55
C TRP A 262 13.15 9.53 13.13
N ASP A 263 14.28 9.68 13.80
CA ASP A 263 14.73 10.97 14.37
C ASP A 263 15.62 11.76 13.40
N SER A 264 15.90 11.20 12.22
CA SER A 264 16.78 11.84 11.26
C SER A 264 16.17 13.13 10.69
N PRO A 265 16.98 14.17 10.41
CA PRO A 265 16.51 15.37 9.73
C PRO A 265 15.82 15.08 8.40
N LYS A 266 16.19 13.97 7.73
CA LYS A 266 15.57 13.52 6.49
C LYS A 266 14.12 13.11 6.71
N PHE A 267 13.86 12.22 7.67
CA PHE A 267 12.50 11.76 7.95
C PHE A 267 11.63 12.90 8.48
N GLN A 268 12.17 13.74 9.36
CA GLN A 268 11.48 14.95 9.84
C GLN A 268 11.11 15.90 8.69
N LYS A 269 11.96 16.01 7.66
CA LYS A 269 11.66 16.79 6.46
C LYS A 269 10.55 16.16 5.61
N MET A 270 10.45 14.84 5.57
CA MET A 270 9.37 14.12 4.90
C MET A 270 8.03 14.34 5.60
N LEU A 271 8.00 14.38 6.95
CA LEU A 271 6.77 14.72 7.68
C LEU A 271 6.40 16.20 7.48
N LYS A 272 7.34 17.12 7.72
CA LYS A 272 7.12 18.58 7.64
C LYS A 272 6.68 19.11 6.28
N VAL A 273 6.87 18.38 5.19
CA VAL A 273 6.35 18.85 3.89
C VAL A 273 4.83 18.77 3.83
N THR A 274 4.20 17.84 4.55
CA THR A 274 2.75 17.61 4.53
C THR A 274 1.94 18.76 5.13
N THR A 275 2.54 19.54 6.05
CA THR A 275 1.92 20.73 6.66
C THR A 275 2.00 21.98 5.78
N LYS A 276 2.75 21.95 4.67
CA LYS A 276 2.97 23.14 3.85
C LYS A 276 1.75 23.43 2.98
N PRO A 277 1.31 24.71 2.87
CA PRO A 277 0.22 25.08 1.96
C PRO A 277 0.46 24.65 0.52
N SER A 278 1.71 24.67 0.06
CA SER A 278 2.08 24.19 -1.27
C SER A 278 1.90 22.69 -1.47
N PHE A 279 2.05 21.89 -0.42
CA PHE A 279 1.77 20.46 -0.48
C PHE A 279 0.27 20.20 -0.49
N LEU A 280 -0.49 20.86 0.39
CA LEU A 280 -1.96 20.76 0.44
C LEU A 280 -2.58 21.08 -0.93
N LYS A 281 -2.23 22.24 -1.50
CA LYS A 281 -2.70 22.65 -2.83
C LYS A 281 -2.29 21.67 -3.94
N ALA A 282 -1.15 21.00 -3.79
CA ALA A 282 -0.69 20.00 -4.76
C ALA A 282 -1.47 18.68 -4.69
N GLN A 283 -2.30 18.47 -3.65
CA GLN A 283 -3.22 17.33 -3.58
C GLN A 283 -4.57 17.63 -4.21
N ASP A 284 -5.06 18.88 -4.17
CA ASP A 284 -6.40 19.23 -4.65
C ASP A 284 -6.57 19.01 -6.17
N ASP A 285 -5.54 19.31 -6.98
CA ASP A 285 -5.53 19.04 -8.43
C ASP A 285 -4.56 17.90 -8.76
N ASN A 286 -4.72 16.72 -8.16
CA ASN A 286 -3.81 15.61 -8.46
C ASN A 286 -4.54 14.28 -8.62
N LYS A 287 -4.53 13.73 -9.83
CA LYS A 287 -5.14 12.43 -10.09
C LYS A 287 -4.51 11.25 -9.35
N TYR A 288 -3.36 11.45 -8.69
CA TYR A 288 -2.69 10.45 -7.85
C TYR A 288 -2.87 10.71 -6.34
N SER A 289 -3.63 11.72 -5.92
CA SER A 289 -3.95 12.01 -4.50
C SER A 289 -5.35 11.48 -4.18
N TYR A 290 -6.20 12.25 -3.49
CA TYR A 290 -7.57 11.93 -3.07
C TYR A 290 -8.40 11.04 -4.02
N PRO A 291 -8.43 11.23 -5.35
CA PRO A 291 -9.22 10.38 -6.26
C PRO A 291 -8.61 9.00 -6.55
N TYR A 292 -7.44 8.68 -6.01
CA TYR A 292 -6.73 7.42 -6.24
C TYR A 292 -6.06 6.85 -4.98
N ASN A 293 -5.23 7.65 -4.32
CA ASN A 293 -4.71 7.37 -2.99
C ASN A 293 -5.59 8.08 -1.97
N PRO A 294 -6.09 7.41 -0.92
CA PRO A 294 -6.83 8.08 0.14
C PRO A 294 -5.85 8.88 1.03
N THR A 295 -5.29 9.93 0.44
CA THR A 295 -4.19 10.73 0.95
C THR A 295 -4.51 11.29 2.33
N GLY A 296 -5.78 11.66 2.55
CA GLY A 296 -6.21 12.14 3.86
C GLY A 296 -6.13 11.06 4.93
N TYR A 297 -6.66 9.86 4.68
CA TYR A 297 -6.56 8.74 5.63
C TYR A 297 -5.10 8.32 5.84
N GLU A 298 -4.31 8.26 4.76
CA GLU A 298 -2.90 7.89 4.82
C GLU A 298 -2.09 8.86 5.71
N ILE A 299 -2.29 10.18 5.56
CA ILE A 299 -1.59 11.19 6.37
C ILE A 299 -2.12 11.21 7.81
N ALA A 300 -3.44 11.08 8.01
CA ALA A 300 -4.03 11.00 9.34
C ALA A 300 -3.42 9.85 10.16
N TYR A 301 -3.27 8.67 9.55
CA TYR A 301 -2.59 7.53 10.19
C TYR A 301 -1.12 7.85 10.52
N VAL A 302 -0.37 8.42 9.57
CA VAL A 302 1.04 8.80 9.77
C VAL A 302 1.19 9.80 10.91
N TYR A 303 0.32 10.82 10.98
CA TYR A 303 0.36 11.84 12.04
C TYR A 303 0.15 11.23 13.41
N LYS A 304 -0.83 10.33 13.53
CA LYS A 304 -1.10 9.60 14.76
C LYS A 304 0.07 8.68 15.14
N LYS A 305 0.61 7.93 14.17
CA LYS A 305 1.71 6.98 14.41
C LYS A 305 2.99 7.65 14.92
N PHE A 306 3.31 8.82 14.39
CA PHE A 306 4.55 9.54 14.71
C PHE A 306 4.36 10.71 15.68
N ASN A 307 3.16 10.87 16.28
CA ASN A 307 2.82 12.00 17.15
C ASN A 307 3.19 13.36 16.53
N PHE A 308 2.99 13.52 15.22
CA PHE A 308 3.49 14.67 14.45
C PHE A 308 2.46 15.80 14.30
N GLY A 309 1.17 15.50 14.46
CA GLY A 309 0.08 16.48 14.34
C GLY A 309 -0.85 16.48 15.54
N THR A 310 -1.65 17.54 15.66
CA THR A 310 -2.72 17.63 16.67
C THR A 310 -3.93 16.76 16.30
N PRO A 311 -4.81 16.41 17.24
CA PRO A 311 -6.10 15.76 16.94
C PRO A 311 -6.89 16.49 15.84
N ASP A 312 -7.01 17.82 15.92
CA ASP A 312 -7.68 18.63 14.91
C ASP A 312 -7.06 18.49 13.50
N GLN A 313 -5.73 18.38 13.42
CA GLN A 313 -5.04 18.19 12.13
C GLN A 313 -5.30 16.79 11.56
N ILE A 314 -5.44 15.77 12.40
CA ILE A 314 -5.78 14.41 11.99
C ILE A 314 -7.21 14.39 11.45
N GLU A 315 -8.16 15.00 12.17
CA GLU A 315 -9.55 15.10 11.73
C GLU A 315 -9.68 15.90 10.43
N GLU A 316 -8.95 17.01 10.29
CA GLU A 316 -8.92 17.81 9.08
C GLU A 316 -8.43 17.00 7.87
N TRP A 317 -7.43 16.12 8.03
CA TRP A 317 -6.98 15.25 6.94
C TRP A 317 -8.04 14.22 6.54
N ILE A 318 -8.76 13.64 7.51
CA ILE A 318 -9.88 12.75 7.23
C ILE A 318 -10.98 13.51 6.47
N HIS A 319 -11.34 14.70 6.94
CA HIS A 319 -12.35 15.54 6.29
C HIS A 319 -11.96 15.94 4.86
N ARG A 320 -10.68 16.26 4.64
CA ARG A 320 -10.15 16.52 3.29
C ARG A 320 -10.26 15.33 2.36
N GLN A 321 -10.15 14.10 2.85
CA GLN A 321 -10.39 12.92 2.01
C GLN A 321 -11.83 12.89 1.52
N GLU A 322 -12.80 13.12 2.41
CA GLU A 322 -14.24 13.16 2.07
C GLU A 322 -14.54 14.27 1.06
N ILE A 323 -14.07 15.50 1.30
CA ILE A 323 -14.27 16.61 0.37
C ILE A 323 -13.54 16.36 -0.95
N GLY A 324 -12.28 15.91 -0.90
CA GLY A 324 -11.43 15.70 -2.06
C GLY A 324 -12.03 14.67 -3.00
N ALA A 325 -12.41 13.50 -2.49
CA ALA A 325 -13.08 12.45 -3.25
C ALA A 325 -14.37 12.98 -3.92
N ASN A 326 -15.21 13.69 -3.16
CA ASN A 326 -16.45 14.28 -3.67
C ASN A 326 -16.24 15.43 -4.68
N THR A 327 -15.16 16.19 -4.55
CA THR A 327 -14.82 17.28 -5.48
C THR A 327 -14.43 16.73 -6.85
N PHE A 328 -13.73 15.59 -6.89
CA PHE A 328 -13.44 14.89 -8.15
C PHE A 328 -14.69 14.28 -8.78
N ILE A 329 -15.69 13.85 -8.00
CA ILE A 329 -17.00 13.42 -8.52
C ILE A 329 -17.66 14.51 -9.37
N LYS A 330 -17.56 15.78 -8.96
CA LYS A 330 -18.10 16.92 -9.73
C LYS A 330 -17.35 17.19 -11.04
N ASN A 331 -16.14 16.66 -11.20
CA ASN A 331 -15.26 16.83 -12.36
C ASN A 331 -15.03 15.52 -13.14
N GLY A 332 -15.99 14.59 -13.10
CA GLY A 332 -15.93 13.32 -13.86
C GLY A 332 -15.59 12.07 -13.04
N GLY A 333 -15.57 12.16 -11.71
CA GLY A 333 -15.34 11.01 -10.83
C GLY A 333 -13.87 10.73 -10.52
N PRO A 334 -13.57 10.04 -9.40
CA PRO A 334 -12.33 9.27 -9.35
C PRO A 334 -12.34 8.28 -10.51
N HIS A 335 -11.17 8.00 -11.08
CA HIS A 335 -11.10 7.05 -12.19
C HIS A 335 -11.61 5.68 -11.76
N ASP A 336 -11.31 5.26 -10.52
CA ASP A 336 -11.65 3.93 -9.98
C ASP A 336 -12.33 4.06 -8.60
N PRO A 337 -13.64 4.41 -8.57
CA PRO A 337 -14.38 4.59 -7.32
C PRO A 337 -14.47 3.30 -6.50
N ILE A 338 -14.53 2.14 -7.16
CA ILE A 338 -14.67 0.83 -6.52
C ILE A 338 -13.44 0.55 -5.65
N THR A 339 -12.24 0.67 -6.22
CA THR A 339 -11.00 0.49 -5.47
C THR A 339 -10.80 1.58 -4.43
N LEU A 340 -11.12 2.84 -4.75
CA LEU A 340 -10.99 3.94 -3.77
C LEU A 340 -11.86 3.71 -2.53
N LYS A 341 -13.06 3.15 -2.68
CA LYS A 341 -13.95 2.78 -1.57
C LYS A 341 -13.34 1.64 -0.74
N ALA A 342 -12.87 0.57 -1.39
CA ALA A 342 -12.23 -0.56 -0.71
C ALA A 342 -11.00 -0.13 0.12
N ARG A 343 -10.33 0.95 -0.30
CA ARG A 343 -9.20 1.56 0.39
C ARG A 343 -9.54 2.25 1.73
N ILE A 344 -10.80 2.21 2.19
CA ILE A 344 -11.19 2.61 3.56
C ILE A 344 -10.44 1.82 4.66
N TYR A 345 -9.86 0.66 4.33
CA TYR A 345 -9.01 -0.09 5.27
C TYR A 345 -7.82 0.72 5.79
N GLU A 346 -7.33 1.70 5.02
CA GLU A 346 -6.25 2.59 5.46
C GLU A 346 -6.69 3.50 6.61
N LEU A 347 -7.96 3.93 6.64
CA LEU A 347 -8.57 4.64 7.77
C LEU A 347 -8.79 3.69 8.96
N SER A 348 -9.16 2.43 8.69
CA SER A 348 -9.43 1.43 9.73
C SER A 348 -8.24 1.21 10.68
N ARG A 349 -7.01 1.38 10.18
CA ARG A 349 -5.79 1.29 10.99
C ARG A 349 -5.65 2.38 12.07
N ILE A 350 -6.30 3.53 11.89
CA ILE A 350 -6.35 4.58 12.93
C ILE A 350 -7.05 4.04 14.19
N LEU A 351 -8.08 3.22 14.02
CA LEU A 351 -8.80 2.61 15.13
C LEU A 351 -7.89 1.67 15.94
N GLU A 352 -6.96 0.97 15.30
CA GLU A 352 -6.03 0.11 16.04
C GLU A 352 -5.12 0.88 17.00
N LEU A 353 -4.73 2.11 16.63
CA LEU A 353 -3.90 2.95 17.49
C LEU A 353 -4.68 3.46 18.71
N GLU A 354 -6.00 3.61 18.60
CA GLU A 354 -6.86 4.05 19.71
C GLU A 354 -7.10 2.96 20.74
N GLY A 355 -6.99 1.68 20.35
CA GLY A 355 -7.15 0.55 21.28
C GLY A 355 -5.90 0.21 22.10
N LYS A 356 -4.74 0.79 21.75
CA LYS A 356 -3.45 0.53 22.43
C LYS A 356 -3.09 1.62 23.45
N GLY A 357 -4.02 2.53 23.75
CA GLY A 357 -3.79 3.71 24.60
C GLY A 357 -4.10 3.55 26.09
N ASP A 358 -4.66 2.41 26.52
CA ASP A 358 -5.04 2.14 27.93
C ASP A 358 -4.45 0.81 28.43
N SER A 359 -3.12 0.68 28.44
CA SER A 359 -2.42 -0.40 29.15
C SER A 359 -1.16 0.11 29.83
#